data_AF-A0A091LYE5-F1
#
_entry.id   AF-A0A091LYE5-F1
#
_cell.length_a   1.000
_cell.length_b   1.000
_cell.length_c   1.000
_cell.angle_alpha   90.00
_cell.angle_beta   90.00
_cell.angle_gamma   90.00
#
_symmetry.space_group_name_H-M   'P 1'
#
loop_
_entity.id
_entity.type
_entity.pdbx_description
1 polymer ?
#
loop_
_entity_poly.entity_id
_entity_poly.type
_entity_poly.pdbx_seq_one_letter_code
_entity_poly.pdbx_strand_id
1 'polypeptide(L)'
;PVWFLEDMRTMEVFHWEDGGKVSVYSPSEALLYALVHDHQPYARHLLTKFPQSALAVPSQSFSCCQSSAPHLAMAVRYNRVRVLFRILKAIQAFPPSDRAGHLDRRGCSRVEGGKTALHVACELVRPECLLLLLGHGASPCLQDSAGNTPLDTLLQQISHTPAANMRAKLLCLDCLFFFVPQDLQFTMKQQLLDNRQRWQDLLGENRFQCLGGLAPPSLFVRAMRVLIRTISPEHFPEALDNLPLPHFLKPL
;
A
#
# COMPACT_ATOMS: atom_id res chain seq x y z
N PRO A 1 -7.15 -3.92 -26.98
CA PRO A 1 -5.98 -4.83 -27.12
C PRO A 1 -4.68 -4.06 -26.85
N VAL A 2 -3.60 -4.75 -26.43
CA VAL A 2 -2.34 -4.08 -26.05
C VAL A 2 -1.73 -3.28 -27.21
N TRP A 3 -1.62 -3.87 -28.39
CA TRP A 3 -1.01 -3.23 -29.56
C TRP A 3 -1.73 -1.93 -29.95
N PHE A 4 -3.06 -1.90 -29.86
CA PHE A 4 -3.87 -0.72 -30.20
C PHE A 4 -3.65 0.42 -29.20
N LEU A 5 -3.56 0.09 -27.91
CA LEU A 5 -3.29 1.08 -26.87
C LEU A 5 -1.85 1.60 -26.96
N GLU A 6 -0.88 0.77 -27.33
CA GLU A 6 0.50 1.22 -27.60
C GLU A 6 0.57 2.14 -28.81
N ASP A 7 -0.11 1.79 -29.91
CA ASP A 7 -0.19 2.61 -31.11
C ASP A 7 -0.76 3.99 -30.77
N MET A 8 -1.94 4.03 -30.12
CA MET A 8 -2.55 5.27 -29.61
C MET A 8 -1.63 6.04 -28.67
N ARG A 9 -0.95 5.34 -27.75
CA ARG A 9 -0.03 5.97 -26.79
C ARG A 9 1.08 6.70 -27.52
N THR A 10 1.60 6.14 -28.61
CA THR A 10 2.73 6.68 -29.38
C THR A 10 2.36 7.70 -30.47
N MET A 11 1.07 7.87 -30.78
CA MET A 11 0.62 8.85 -31.77
C MET A 11 0.72 10.29 -31.24
N GLU A 12 1.37 11.16 -32.01
CA GLU A 12 1.64 12.57 -31.69
C GLU A 12 0.42 13.50 -31.78
N VAL A 13 -0.78 13.07 -31.39
CA VAL A 13 -2.02 13.87 -31.61
C VAL A 13 -2.83 14.12 -30.33
N PHE A 14 -2.46 13.51 -29.20
CA PHE A 14 -3.42 13.35 -28.10
C PHE A 14 -3.32 14.34 -26.94
N HIS A 15 -2.25 15.11 -26.78
CA HIS A 15 -2.13 15.99 -25.61
C HIS A 15 -1.47 17.34 -25.90
N TRP A 16 -2.11 18.40 -25.42
CA TRP A 16 -1.57 19.76 -25.37
C TRP A 16 -1.03 20.00 -23.95
N GLU A 17 0.29 20.16 -23.81
CA GLU A 17 0.87 20.64 -22.55
C GLU A 17 0.75 22.16 -22.43
N ASP A 18 0.72 22.67 -21.19
CA ASP A 18 0.79 24.11 -20.86
C ASP A 18 2.12 24.70 -21.34
N GLY A 19 2.18 25.00 -22.64
CA GLY A 19 3.41 25.35 -23.37
C GLY A 19 3.31 25.16 -24.89
N GLY A 20 2.19 24.61 -25.40
CA GLY A 20 1.93 24.53 -26.84
C GLY A 20 2.69 23.41 -27.57
N LYS A 21 3.30 22.48 -26.83
CA LYS A 21 3.95 21.29 -27.40
C LYS A 21 2.98 20.12 -27.37
N VAL A 22 2.88 19.45 -28.50
CA VAL A 22 2.17 18.16 -28.59
C VAL A 22 3.08 17.11 -27.97
N SER A 23 2.57 16.38 -26.97
CA SER A 23 3.32 15.31 -26.31
C SER A 23 2.61 13.97 -26.37
N VAL A 24 3.43 12.94 -26.38
CA VAL A 24 3.04 11.52 -26.44
C VAL A 24 2.80 11.05 -25.01
N TYR A 25 1.77 10.22 -24.78
CA TYR A 25 1.54 9.65 -23.46
C TYR A 25 2.75 8.81 -23.02
N SER A 26 3.28 9.13 -21.84
CA SER A 26 4.36 8.37 -21.23
C SER A 26 3.87 6.98 -20.79
N PRO A 27 4.77 5.98 -20.65
CA PRO A 27 4.40 4.70 -20.05
C PRO A 27 3.81 4.84 -18.64
N SER A 28 4.21 5.87 -17.90
CA SER A 28 3.68 6.20 -16.57
C SER A 28 2.20 6.55 -16.63
N GLU A 29 1.80 7.43 -17.55
CA GLU A 29 0.40 7.86 -17.73
C GLU A 29 -0.45 6.73 -18.30
N ALA A 30 0.11 5.96 -19.24
CA ALA A 30 -0.54 4.77 -19.76
C ALA A 30 -0.79 3.70 -18.67
N LEU A 31 0.11 3.60 -17.68
CA LEU A 31 -0.11 2.71 -16.53
C LEU A 31 -1.24 3.21 -15.64
N LEU A 32 -1.40 4.53 -15.46
CA LEU A 32 -2.56 5.10 -14.75
C LEU A 32 -3.86 4.77 -15.46
N TYR A 33 -3.91 4.90 -16.79
CA TYR A 33 -5.04 4.45 -17.59
C TYR A 33 -5.36 2.97 -17.35
N ALA A 34 -4.33 2.11 -17.42
CA ALA A 34 -4.51 0.68 -17.18
C ALA A 34 -5.03 0.36 -15.77
N LEU A 35 -4.64 1.14 -14.75
CA LEU A 35 -5.13 0.99 -13.37
C LEU A 35 -6.60 1.40 -13.22
N VAL A 36 -6.97 2.55 -13.78
CA VAL A 36 -8.36 3.04 -13.75
C VAL A 36 -9.29 2.03 -14.41
N HIS A 37 -8.90 1.51 -15.59
CA HIS A 37 -9.72 0.61 -16.40
C HIS A 37 -9.49 -0.89 -16.15
N ASP A 38 -8.71 -1.28 -15.15
CA ASP A 38 -8.32 -2.69 -14.86
C ASP A 38 -7.75 -3.45 -16.06
N HIS A 39 -7.03 -2.76 -16.95
CA HIS A 39 -6.53 -3.35 -18.17
C HIS A 39 -5.24 -4.17 -17.90
N GLN A 40 -5.39 -5.30 -17.21
CA GLN A 40 -4.29 -6.16 -16.74
C GLN A 40 -3.27 -6.55 -17.83
N PRO A 41 -3.66 -6.88 -19.08
CA PRO A 41 -2.69 -7.19 -20.13
C PRO A 41 -1.79 -6.01 -20.48
N TYR A 42 -2.33 -4.79 -20.41
CA TYR A 42 -1.59 -3.58 -20.78
C TYR A 42 -0.67 -3.13 -19.65
N ALA A 43 -1.15 -3.18 -18.41
CA ALA A 43 -0.28 -3.00 -17.24
C ALA A 43 0.88 -4.01 -17.24
N ARG A 44 0.64 -5.29 -17.62
CA ARG A 44 1.72 -6.28 -17.81
C ARG A 44 2.74 -5.80 -18.83
N HIS A 45 2.25 -5.39 -20.00
CA HIS A 45 3.08 -4.98 -21.12
C HIS A 45 4.00 -3.81 -20.72
N LEU A 46 3.41 -2.75 -20.16
CA LEU A 46 4.13 -1.55 -19.71
C LEU A 46 5.17 -1.89 -18.64
N LEU A 47 4.82 -2.66 -17.62
CA LEU A 47 5.75 -3.01 -16.54
C LEU A 47 6.86 -3.97 -16.99
N THR A 48 6.61 -4.80 -18.02
CA THR A 48 7.63 -5.72 -18.55
C THR A 48 8.60 -5.00 -19.49
N LYS A 49 8.08 -4.14 -20.37
CA LYS A 49 8.86 -3.50 -21.43
C LYS A 49 9.51 -2.19 -20.98
N PHE A 50 8.89 -1.48 -20.04
CA PHE A 50 9.23 -0.12 -19.66
C PHE A 50 9.20 0.10 -18.14
N PRO A 51 9.77 -0.77 -17.29
CA PRO A 51 9.52 -0.75 -15.84
C PRO A 51 9.87 0.59 -15.16
N GLN A 52 11.03 1.17 -15.50
CA GLN A 52 11.48 2.44 -14.93
C GLN A 52 10.57 3.61 -15.35
N SER A 53 10.31 3.75 -16.65
CA SER A 53 9.45 4.83 -17.17
C SER A 53 7.96 4.64 -16.84
N ALA A 54 7.49 3.40 -16.64
CA ALA A 54 6.12 3.12 -16.23
C ALA A 54 5.87 3.50 -14.76
N LEU A 55 6.92 3.53 -13.93
CA LEU A 55 6.86 3.91 -12.52
C LEU A 55 7.50 5.28 -12.24
N ALA A 56 7.82 6.02 -13.30
CA ALA A 56 8.28 7.40 -13.22
C ALA A 56 7.14 8.33 -12.77
N VAL A 57 7.50 9.49 -12.23
CA VAL A 57 6.52 10.55 -11.95
C VAL A 57 5.88 10.96 -13.29
N PRO A 58 4.54 10.97 -13.40
CA PRO A 58 3.87 11.39 -14.63
C PRO A 58 3.98 12.91 -14.82
N SER A 59 3.58 13.43 -15.99
CA SER A 59 3.62 14.88 -16.25
C SER A 59 2.72 15.68 -15.30
N GLN A 60 2.82 17.01 -15.33
CA GLN A 60 1.99 17.90 -14.50
C GLN A 60 0.50 17.81 -14.83
N SER A 61 0.13 17.39 -16.04
CA SER A 61 -1.28 17.16 -16.41
C SER A 61 -1.88 15.97 -15.68
N PHE A 62 -1.03 15.06 -15.18
CA PHE A 62 -1.41 13.84 -14.46
C PHE A 62 -0.93 13.83 -13.00
N SER A 63 -0.27 14.90 -12.56
CA SER A 63 0.21 15.06 -11.18
C SER A 63 -0.07 16.47 -10.67
N CYS A 64 -0.63 16.59 -9.46
CA CYS A 64 -0.80 17.91 -8.83
C CYS A 64 0.55 18.62 -8.62
N CYS A 65 1.64 17.85 -8.50
CA CYS A 65 3.01 18.28 -8.26
C CYS A 65 4.00 17.14 -8.55
N GLN A 66 5.28 17.49 -8.77
CA GLN A 66 6.36 16.55 -9.13
C GLN A 66 6.66 15.47 -8.07
N SER A 67 6.04 15.52 -6.89
CA SER A 67 6.27 14.57 -5.80
C SER A 67 5.37 13.32 -5.89
N SER A 68 4.27 13.38 -6.65
CA SER A 68 3.30 12.29 -6.70
C SER A 68 3.56 11.34 -7.88
N ALA A 69 4.08 10.13 -7.63
CA ALA A 69 3.75 9.00 -8.52
C ALA A 69 2.67 8.16 -7.87
N PRO A 70 1.44 8.22 -8.37
CA PRO A 70 0.31 7.68 -7.65
C PRO A 70 0.09 6.19 -7.94
N HIS A 71 0.92 5.49 -8.74
CA HIS A 71 0.58 4.15 -9.25
C HIS A 71 0.25 3.13 -8.15
N LEU A 72 1.06 3.07 -7.08
CA LEU A 72 0.76 2.20 -5.93
C LEU A 72 -0.54 2.63 -5.23
N ALA A 73 -0.67 3.91 -4.87
CA ALA A 73 -1.86 4.44 -4.22
C ALA A 73 -3.13 4.27 -5.07
N MET A 74 -3.02 4.38 -6.40
CA MET A 74 -4.10 4.25 -7.37
C MET A 74 -4.50 2.79 -7.57
N ALA A 75 -3.52 1.87 -7.64
CA ALA A 75 -3.78 0.44 -7.63
C ALA A 75 -4.50 0.02 -6.35
N VAL A 76 -4.07 0.57 -5.20
CA VAL A 76 -4.75 0.37 -3.93
C VAL A 76 -6.15 0.98 -3.97
N ARG A 77 -6.35 2.21 -4.46
CA ARG A 77 -7.65 2.92 -4.50
C ARG A 77 -8.69 2.27 -5.41
N TYR A 78 -8.27 1.68 -6.53
CA TYR A 78 -9.16 0.93 -7.43
C TYR A 78 -9.19 -0.59 -7.18
N ASN A 79 -8.51 -1.07 -6.15
CA ASN A 79 -8.49 -2.47 -5.70
C ASN A 79 -7.90 -3.40 -6.77
N ARG A 80 -6.92 -2.91 -7.52
CA ARG A 80 -6.28 -3.65 -8.61
C ARG A 80 -5.19 -4.56 -8.06
N VAL A 81 -5.54 -5.49 -7.17
CA VAL A 81 -4.59 -6.36 -6.43
C VAL A 81 -3.58 -7.03 -7.35
N ARG A 82 -4.03 -7.56 -8.50
CA ARG A 82 -3.15 -8.21 -9.49
C ARG A 82 -2.18 -7.24 -10.15
N VAL A 83 -2.61 -6.01 -10.42
CA VAL A 83 -1.73 -4.99 -11.02
C VAL A 83 -0.78 -4.43 -9.97
N LEU A 84 -1.26 -4.18 -8.75
CA LEU A 84 -0.45 -3.81 -7.58
C LEU A 84 0.70 -4.81 -7.38
N PHE A 85 0.38 -6.11 -7.36
CA PHE A 85 1.38 -7.17 -7.23
C PHE A 85 2.45 -7.10 -8.32
N ARG A 86 2.06 -6.86 -9.58
CA ARG A 86 3.01 -6.70 -10.69
C ARG A 86 3.88 -5.45 -10.54
N ILE A 87 3.31 -4.34 -10.08
CA ILE A 87 4.08 -3.13 -9.78
C ILE A 87 5.13 -3.45 -8.71
N LEU A 88 4.74 -4.13 -7.63
CA LEU A 88 5.65 -4.48 -6.54
C LEU A 88 6.77 -5.42 -7.01
N LYS A 89 6.46 -6.45 -7.80
CA LYS A 89 7.50 -7.31 -8.43
C LYS A 89 8.42 -6.51 -9.35
N ALA A 90 7.91 -5.55 -10.13
CA ALA A 90 8.74 -4.71 -10.98
C ALA A 90 9.70 -3.82 -10.15
N ILE A 91 9.23 -3.26 -9.03
CA ILE A 91 10.06 -2.48 -8.10
C ILE A 91 11.18 -3.35 -7.51
N GLN A 92 10.94 -4.63 -7.22
CA GLN A 92 11.99 -5.52 -6.72
C GLN A 92 13.14 -5.72 -7.73
N ALA A 93 12.92 -5.51 -9.03
CA ALA A 93 13.98 -5.58 -10.03
C ALA A 93 14.87 -4.32 -10.04
N PHE A 94 14.50 -3.26 -9.31
CA PHE A 94 15.30 -2.03 -9.23
C PHE A 94 16.46 -2.18 -8.23
N PRO A 95 17.51 -1.32 -8.36
CA PRO A 95 18.58 -1.25 -7.38
C PRO A 95 18.00 -1.07 -5.95
N PRO A 96 18.55 -1.74 -4.93
CA PRO A 96 18.03 -1.67 -3.57
C PRO A 96 17.89 -0.24 -3.02
N SER A 97 18.77 0.67 -3.42
CA SER A 97 18.73 2.10 -3.06
C SER A 97 17.45 2.80 -3.50
N ASP A 98 16.85 2.36 -4.61
CA ASP A 98 15.77 3.07 -5.28
C ASP A 98 14.41 2.50 -4.85
N ARG A 99 14.37 1.25 -4.38
CA ARG A 99 13.13 0.53 -4.01
C ARG A 99 12.30 1.31 -2.99
N ALA A 100 12.94 1.81 -1.92
CA ALA A 100 12.28 2.57 -0.88
C ALA A 100 11.62 3.85 -1.45
N GLY A 101 12.32 4.58 -2.33
CA GLY A 101 11.77 5.79 -2.97
C GLY A 101 10.55 5.56 -3.87
N HIS A 102 10.30 4.31 -4.30
CA HIS A 102 9.09 3.92 -5.01
C HIS A 102 8.00 3.40 -4.07
N LEU A 103 8.35 2.56 -3.09
CA LEU A 103 7.40 1.95 -2.14
C LEU A 103 6.80 2.98 -1.18
N ASP A 104 7.63 3.90 -0.71
CA ASP A 104 7.34 4.84 0.38
C ASP A 104 6.96 6.23 -0.12
N ARG A 105 6.77 6.38 -1.44
CA ARG A 105 6.43 7.65 -2.05
C ARG A 105 5.12 8.19 -1.47
N ARG A 106 5.15 9.44 -1.04
CA ARG A 106 3.99 10.14 -0.50
C ARG A 106 3.18 10.77 -1.62
N GLY A 107 1.86 10.75 -1.48
CA GLY A 107 0.95 11.48 -2.33
C GLY A 107 1.08 12.99 -2.17
N CYS A 108 0.25 13.71 -2.93
CA CYS A 108 0.16 15.16 -2.84
C CYS A 108 -0.34 15.61 -1.45
N SER A 109 0.34 16.53 -0.77
CA SER A 109 -0.16 17.08 0.50
C SER A 109 -1.48 17.84 0.33
N ARG A 110 -1.68 18.50 -0.82
CA ARG A 110 -2.87 19.32 -1.12
C ARG A 110 -4.12 18.51 -1.48
N VAL A 111 -3.94 17.32 -2.06
CA VAL A 111 -5.05 16.50 -2.58
C VAL A 111 -5.26 15.24 -1.75
N GLU A 112 -4.18 14.59 -1.33
CA GLU A 112 -4.20 13.28 -0.68
C GLU A 112 -3.66 13.33 0.76
N GLY A 113 -3.44 14.53 1.30
CA GLY A 113 -2.88 14.70 2.64
C GLY A 113 -1.48 14.10 2.79
N GLY A 114 -0.72 13.87 1.71
CA GLY A 114 0.62 13.27 1.80
C GLY A 114 0.63 11.79 2.18
N LYS A 115 -0.52 11.11 2.03
CA LYS A 115 -0.68 9.68 2.31
C LYS A 115 0.21 8.82 1.42
N THR A 116 0.80 7.77 1.98
CA THR A 116 1.42 6.68 1.21
C THR A 116 0.37 5.65 0.77
N ALA A 117 0.75 4.71 -0.10
CA ALA A 117 -0.14 3.61 -0.48
C ALA A 117 -0.64 2.78 0.73
N LEU A 118 0.16 2.66 1.80
CA LEU A 118 -0.24 2.01 3.04
C LEU A 118 -1.37 2.76 3.77
N HIS A 119 -1.29 4.10 3.85
CA HIS A 119 -2.36 4.91 4.41
C HIS A 119 -3.66 4.70 3.64
N VAL A 120 -3.59 4.71 2.30
CA VAL A 120 -4.76 4.49 1.43
C VAL A 120 -5.34 3.08 1.63
N ALA A 121 -4.49 2.06 1.84
CA ALA A 121 -4.94 0.70 2.11
C ALA A 121 -5.65 0.59 3.47
N CYS A 122 -5.16 1.29 4.49
CA CYS A 122 -5.78 1.37 5.81
C CYS A 122 -7.11 2.15 5.77
N GLU A 123 -7.13 3.30 5.11
CA GLU A 123 -8.32 4.16 4.94
C GLU A 123 -9.45 3.42 4.22
N LEU A 124 -9.13 2.70 3.15
CA LEU A 124 -10.11 1.96 2.35
C LEU A 124 -10.33 0.52 2.82
N VAL A 125 -9.70 0.12 3.94
CA VAL A 125 -9.79 -1.21 4.57
C VAL A 125 -9.54 -2.36 3.56
N ARG A 126 -8.35 -2.37 2.95
CA ARG A 126 -7.95 -3.34 1.90
C ARG A 126 -6.83 -4.26 2.40
N PRO A 127 -7.17 -5.36 3.11
CA PRO A 127 -6.17 -6.21 3.78
C PRO A 127 -5.20 -6.88 2.80
N GLU A 128 -5.67 -7.30 1.62
CA GLU A 128 -4.81 -7.93 0.59
C GLU A 128 -3.77 -6.95 0.05
N CYS A 129 -4.20 -5.73 -0.31
CA CYS A 129 -3.29 -4.66 -0.74
C CYS A 129 -2.30 -4.30 0.36
N LEU A 130 -2.79 -4.18 1.60
CA LEU A 130 -1.97 -3.86 2.77
C LEU A 130 -0.88 -4.91 2.99
N LEU A 131 -1.25 -6.20 2.98
CA LEU A 131 -0.33 -7.31 3.14
C LEU A 131 0.74 -7.34 2.04
N LEU A 132 0.34 -7.13 0.78
CA LEU A 132 1.28 -7.07 -0.34
C LEU A 132 2.28 -5.92 -0.18
N LEU A 133 1.81 -4.72 0.13
CA LEU A 133 2.68 -3.55 0.32
C LEU A 133 3.70 -3.80 1.45
N LEU A 134 3.24 -4.29 2.61
CA LEU A 134 4.08 -4.57 3.76
C LEU A 134 5.08 -5.71 3.48
N GLY A 135 4.62 -6.80 2.87
CA GLY A 135 5.47 -7.95 2.52
C GLY A 135 6.53 -7.61 1.47
N HIS A 136 6.27 -6.61 0.62
CA HIS A 136 7.26 -6.09 -0.33
C HIS A 136 8.15 -4.96 0.24
N GLY A 137 8.00 -4.63 1.52
CA GLY A 137 8.92 -3.73 2.24
C GLY A 137 8.50 -2.27 2.34
N ALA A 138 7.23 -1.92 2.04
CA ALA A 138 6.73 -0.57 2.29
C ALA A 138 6.73 -0.27 3.80
N SER A 139 7.18 0.93 4.18
CA SER A 139 7.37 1.32 5.58
C SER A 139 6.05 1.67 6.28
N PRO A 140 5.65 0.94 7.34
CA PRO A 140 4.45 1.24 8.09
C PRO A 140 4.61 2.40 9.08
N CYS A 141 5.80 3.02 9.15
CA CYS A 141 6.13 4.04 10.15
C CYS A 141 6.02 5.47 9.61
N LEU A 142 5.81 5.62 8.30
CA LEU A 142 5.74 6.94 7.67
C LEU A 142 4.46 7.64 8.09
N GLN A 143 4.58 8.93 8.39
CA GLN A 143 3.43 9.77 8.69
C GLN A 143 2.90 10.44 7.42
N ASP A 144 1.62 10.77 7.37
CA ASP A 144 1.05 11.68 6.37
C ASP A 144 1.33 13.15 6.74
N SER A 145 0.69 14.10 6.03
CA SER A 145 0.85 15.54 6.29
C SER A 145 0.17 16.00 7.58
N ALA A 146 -0.73 15.19 8.14
CA ALA A 146 -1.37 15.43 9.43
C ALA A 146 -0.61 14.75 10.59
N GLY A 147 0.53 14.10 10.30
CA GLY A 147 1.32 13.38 11.31
C GLY A 147 0.78 11.99 11.65
N ASN A 148 -0.26 11.52 10.94
CA ASN A 148 -0.86 10.21 11.19
C ASN A 148 -0.05 9.13 10.50
N THR A 149 0.17 8.01 11.17
CA THR A 149 0.70 6.78 10.56
C THR A 149 -0.41 6.00 9.84
N PRO A 150 -0.08 4.94 9.05
CA PRO A 150 -1.10 4.01 8.55
C PRO A 150 -1.91 3.36 9.68
N LEU A 151 -1.28 3.10 10.85
CA LEU A 151 -1.98 2.58 12.02
C LEU A 151 -2.99 3.59 12.57
N ASP A 152 -2.62 4.87 12.67
CA ASP A 152 -3.56 5.94 13.07
C ASP A 152 -4.74 6.01 12.09
N THR A 153 -4.46 5.96 10.78
CA THR A 153 -5.50 5.98 9.75
C THR A 153 -6.48 4.81 9.91
N LEU A 154 -5.99 3.60 10.18
CA LEU A 154 -6.84 2.43 10.40
C LEU A 154 -7.67 2.56 11.69
N LEU A 155 -7.06 3.04 12.77
CA LEU A 155 -7.76 3.23 14.05
C LEU A 155 -8.86 4.30 13.92
N GLN A 156 -8.65 5.38 13.17
CA GLN A 156 -9.71 6.33 12.81
C GLN A 156 -10.85 5.63 12.06
N GLN A 157 -10.55 4.75 11.10
CA GLN A 157 -11.59 3.98 10.42
C GLN A 157 -12.33 3.03 11.38
N ILE A 158 -11.66 2.44 12.36
CA ILE A 158 -12.31 1.60 13.37
C ILE A 158 -13.22 2.43 14.28
N SER A 159 -12.83 3.65 14.65
CA SER A 159 -13.62 4.50 15.56
C SER A 159 -14.84 5.14 14.90
N HIS A 160 -14.79 5.48 13.62
CA HIS A 160 -15.80 6.30 12.93
C HIS A 160 -16.90 5.52 12.19
N THR A 161 -16.66 4.31 11.69
CA THR A 161 -17.67 3.59 10.86
C THR A 161 -18.41 2.47 11.61
N PRO A 162 -19.70 2.24 11.32
CA PRO A 162 -20.51 1.18 11.95
C PRO A 162 -19.89 -0.21 11.74
N ALA A 163 -20.35 -1.22 12.49
CA ALA A 163 -19.80 -2.59 12.55
C ALA A 163 -19.65 -3.32 11.19
N ALA A 164 -20.17 -2.75 10.08
CA ALA A 164 -19.89 -3.23 8.73
C ALA A 164 -18.37 -3.29 8.48
N ASN A 165 -17.92 -4.41 7.93
CA ASN A 165 -16.52 -4.68 7.62
C ASN A 165 -15.54 -4.70 8.82
N MET A 166 -16.02 -4.83 10.06
CA MET A 166 -15.14 -4.91 11.23
C MET A 166 -14.14 -6.07 11.13
N ARG A 167 -14.55 -7.21 10.58
CA ARG A 167 -13.65 -8.33 10.27
C ARG A 167 -12.48 -7.89 9.39
N ALA A 168 -12.73 -7.13 8.32
CA ALA A 168 -11.68 -6.65 7.42
C ALA A 168 -10.77 -5.62 8.11
N LYS A 169 -11.31 -4.74 8.96
CA LYS A 169 -10.51 -3.80 9.76
C LYS A 169 -9.59 -4.52 10.74
N LEU A 170 -10.09 -5.55 11.42
CA LEU A 170 -9.29 -6.38 12.32
C LEU A 170 -8.23 -7.17 11.55
N LEU A 171 -8.52 -7.68 10.35
CA LEU A 171 -7.51 -8.28 9.48
C LEU A 171 -6.42 -7.29 9.09
N CYS A 172 -6.77 -6.05 8.74
CA CYS A 172 -5.79 -4.99 8.48
C CYS A 172 -4.92 -4.70 9.72
N LEU A 173 -5.54 -4.67 10.91
CA LEU A 173 -4.83 -4.42 12.17
C LEU A 173 -3.86 -5.57 12.50
N ASP A 174 -4.32 -6.80 12.32
CA ASP A 174 -3.49 -8.00 12.51
C ASP A 174 -2.33 -8.02 11.49
N CYS A 175 -2.57 -7.61 10.24
CA CYS A 175 -1.50 -7.40 9.26
C CYS A 175 -0.49 -6.37 9.76
N LEU A 176 -0.93 -5.18 10.19
CA LEU A 176 -0.03 -4.17 10.74
C LEU A 176 0.77 -4.70 11.94
N PHE A 177 0.17 -5.48 12.82
CA PHE A 177 0.90 -6.09 13.93
C PHE A 177 2.02 -7.02 13.49
N PHE A 178 1.99 -7.62 12.30
CA PHE A 178 3.12 -8.42 11.83
C PHE A 178 4.31 -7.60 11.33
N PHE A 179 4.12 -6.33 10.97
CA PHE A 179 5.18 -5.53 10.33
C PHE A 179 5.57 -4.27 11.11
N VAL A 180 4.68 -3.74 11.95
CA VAL A 180 4.91 -2.53 12.75
C VAL A 180 5.91 -2.79 13.90
N PRO A 181 6.96 -1.96 14.07
CA PRO A 181 7.84 -2.00 15.23
C PRO A 181 7.08 -1.84 16.56
N GLN A 182 7.56 -2.44 17.65
CA GLN A 182 6.86 -2.37 18.95
C GLN A 182 6.89 -0.97 19.56
N ASP A 183 7.90 -0.20 19.22
CA ASP A 183 8.21 1.13 19.72
C ASP A 183 7.62 2.26 18.85
N LEU A 184 6.83 1.91 17.82
CA LEU A 184 6.17 2.90 16.96
C LEU A 184 5.32 3.86 17.80
N GLN A 185 5.64 5.14 17.71
CA GLN A 185 4.81 6.22 18.24
C GLN A 185 3.73 6.55 17.22
N PHE A 186 2.47 6.59 17.67
CA PHE A 186 1.31 6.90 16.86
C PHE A 186 0.35 7.83 17.62
N THR A 187 -0.33 8.71 16.89
CA THR A 187 -1.07 9.85 17.46
C THR A 187 -2.29 9.42 18.27
N MET A 188 -2.93 8.32 17.88
CA MET A 188 -4.15 7.84 18.52
C MET A 188 -3.96 7.15 19.87
N LYS A 189 -2.72 6.95 20.34
CA LYS A 189 -2.45 6.19 21.56
C LYS A 189 -3.14 6.76 22.80
N GLN A 190 -3.14 8.09 22.96
CA GLN A 190 -3.81 8.74 24.10
C GLN A 190 -5.33 8.57 24.03
N GLN A 191 -5.94 8.84 22.87
CA GLN A 191 -7.38 8.67 22.65
C GLN A 191 -7.85 7.22 22.90
N LEU A 192 -6.97 6.24 22.63
CA LEU A 192 -7.22 4.84 22.92
C LEU A 192 -7.29 4.58 24.42
N LEU A 193 -6.34 5.11 25.20
CA LEU A 193 -6.29 4.95 26.65
C LEU A 193 -7.45 5.68 27.35
N ASP A 194 -7.80 6.88 26.89
CA ASP A 194 -8.89 7.70 27.44
C ASP A 194 -10.26 7.03 27.27
N ASN A 195 -10.46 6.28 26.18
CA ASN A 195 -11.72 5.63 25.84
C ASN A 195 -11.65 4.09 25.95
N ARG A 196 -11.01 3.58 27.02
CA ARG A 196 -10.70 2.15 27.21
C ARG A 196 -11.85 1.20 26.85
N GLN A 197 -13.03 1.34 27.47
CA GLN A 197 -14.13 0.40 27.31
C GLN A 197 -14.57 0.30 25.84
N ARG A 198 -14.74 1.45 25.18
CA ARG A 198 -15.13 1.51 23.76
C ARG A 198 -14.13 0.80 22.86
N TRP A 199 -12.84 0.95 23.13
CA TRP A 199 -11.80 0.29 22.34
C TRP A 199 -11.65 -1.19 22.64
N GLN A 200 -11.89 -1.62 23.88
CA GLN A 200 -11.98 -3.04 24.24
C GLN A 200 -13.14 -3.71 23.51
N ASP A 201 -14.31 -3.06 23.45
CA ASP A 201 -15.49 -3.58 22.74
C ASP A 201 -15.23 -3.71 21.22
N LEU A 202 -14.50 -2.74 20.64
CA LEU A 202 -14.17 -2.76 19.21
C LEU A 202 -13.07 -3.77 18.87
N LEU A 203 -11.96 -3.77 19.61
CA LEU A 203 -10.72 -4.48 19.23
C LEU A 203 -10.57 -5.84 19.90
N GLY A 204 -11.28 -6.05 21.01
CA GLY A 204 -11.00 -7.09 21.99
C GLY A 204 -9.82 -6.73 22.90
N GLU A 205 -9.81 -7.34 24.09
CA GLU A 205 -8.86 -7.04 25.17
C GLU A 205 -7.39 -7.14 24.73
N ASN A 206 -7.02 -8.23 24.04
CA ASN A 206 -5.63 -8.50 23.68
C ASN A 206 -5.04 -7.43 22.75
N ARG A 207 -5.81 -6.98 21.75
CA ARG A 207 -5.35 -5.95 20.80
C ARG A 207 -5.27 -4.59 21.46
N PHE A 208 -6.26 -4.27 22.30
CA PHE A 208 -6.27 -3.05 23.10
C PHE A 208 -5.04 -2.96 24.01
N GLN A 209 -4.76 -3.99 24.81
CA GLN A 209 -3.60 -4.00 25.70
C GLN A 209 -2.28 -3.87 24.94
N CYS A 210 -2.16 -4.53 23.78
CA CYS A 210 -0.99 -4.42 22.92
C CYS A 210 -0.79 -3.00 22.37
N LEU A 211 -1.85 -2.36 21.84
CA LEU A 211 -1.78 -0.99 21.32
C LEU A 211 -1.54 0.05 22.41
N GLY A 212 -2.11 -0.17 23.59
CA GLY A 212 -1.88 0.67 24.76
C GLY A 212 -0.47 0.57 25.32
N GLY A 213 0.32 -0.44 24.92
CA GLY A 213 1.61 -0.77 25.52
C GLY A 213 1.50 -1.34 26.93
N LEU A 214 0.33 -1.87 27.29
CA LEU A 214 0.05 -2.49 28.59
C LEU A 214 0.45 -3.97 28.62
N ALA A 215 0.51 -4.61 27.45
CA ALA A 215 0.96 -5.99 27.27
C ALA A 215 1.83 -6.10 26.00
N PRO A 216 2.79 -7.04 25.96
CA PRO A 216 3.52 -7.33 24.74
C PRO A 216 2.61 -7.99 23.69
N PRO A 217 2.99 -7.99 22.39
CA PRO A 217 2.31 -8.78 21.38
C PRO A 217 2.28 -10.26 21.74
N SER A 218 1.22 -10.95 21.32
CA SER A 218 1.06 -12.39 21.58
C SER A 218 2.24 -13.20 21.03
N LEU A 219 2.47 -14.40 21.59
CA LEU A 219 3.50 -15.32 21.10
C LEU A 219 3.34 -15.59 19.60
N PHE A 220 2.10 -15.73 19.14
CA PHE A 220 1.78 -15.89 17.72
C PHE A 220 2.27 -14.70 16.87
N VAL A 221 1.95 -13.47 17.24
CA VAL A 221 2.41 -12.26 16.51
C VAL A 221 3.94 -12.18 16.51
N ARG A 222 4.58 -12.50 17.64
CA ARG A 222 6.04 -12.51 17.75
C ARG A 222 6.68 -13.58 16.85
N ALA A 223 6.13 -14.79 16.82
CA ALA A 223 6.60 -15.86 15.96
C ALA A 223 6.42 -15.52 14.48
N MET A 224 5.24 -15.00 14.09
CA MET A 224 4.97 -14.56 12.73
C MET A 224 5.91 -13.45 12.28
N ARG A 225 6.23 -12.47 13.15
CA ARG A 225 7.24 -11.45 12.86
C ARG A 225 8.61 -12.04 12.53
N VAL A 226 9.04 -13.08 13.26
CA VAL A 226 10.32 -13.76 12.98
C VAL A 226 10.26 -14.46 11.63
N LEU A 227 9.20 -15.22 11.37
CA LEU A 227 9.03 -15.97 10.10
C LEU A 227 8.92 -15.04 8.89
N ILE A 228 8.18 -13.94 8.99
CA ILE A 228 8.04 -12.99 7.89
C ILE A 228 9.39 -12.32 7.58
N ARG A 229 10.23 -12.06 8.59
CA ARG A 229 11.57 -11.50 8.38
C ARG A 229 12.54 -12.47 7.70
N THR A 230 12.27 -13.77 7.66
CA THR A 230 13.08 -14.72 6.89
C THR A 230 12.70 -14.77 5.41
N ILE A 231 11.56 -14.18 5.04
CA ILE A 231 11.09 -14.11 3.65
C ILE A 231 11.70 -12.88 2.98
N SER A 232 12.41 -13.10 1.87
CA SER A 232 12.82 -11.99 1.01
C SER A 232 11.59 -11.36 0.33
N PRO A 233 11.48 -10.01 0.28
CA PRO A 233 10.41 -9.29 -0.41
C PRO A 233 10.18 -9.73 -1.87
N GLU A 234 11.20 -10.29 -2.52
CA GLU A 234 11.13 -10.76 -3.91
C GLU A 234 10.28 -12.03 -4.06
N HIS A 235 10.23 -12.85 -3.00
CA HIS A 235 9.51 -14.12 -2.96
C HIS A 235 8.16 -14.03 -2.22
N PHE A 236 7.78 -12.83 -1.78
CA PHE A 236 6.47 -12.59 -1.17
C PHE A 236 5.39 -12.44 -2.26
N PRO A 237 4.14 -12.93 -2.02
CA PRO A 237 3.68 -13.73 -0.89
C PRO A 237 3.92 -15.25 -1.05
N GLU A 238 4.40 -15.74 -2.19
CA GLU A 238 4.47 -17.18 -2.50
C GLU A 238 5.30 -17.98 -1.49
N ALA A 239 6.29 -17.36 -0.86
CA ALA A 239 7.09 -17.97 0.19
C ALA A 239 6.29 -18.27 1.48
N LEU A 240 5.15 -17.62 1.71
CA LEU A 240 4.30 -17.88 2.88
C LEU A 240 3.77 -19.32 2.88
N ASP A 241 3.43 -19.87 1.72
CA ASP A 241 2.92 -21.25 1.57
C ASP A 241 3.98 -22.30 1.95
N ASN A 242 5.24 -21.92 1.77
CA ASN A 242 6.42 -22.76 2.00
C ASN A 242 7.00 -22.60 3.41
N LEU A 243 6.39 -21.77 4.27
CA LEU A 243 6.85 -21.65 5.65
C LEU A 243 6.76 -23.01 6.35
N PRO A 244 7.76 -23.38 7.17
CA PRO A 244 7.78 -24.63 7.94
C PRO A 244 6.84 -24.53 9.15
N LEU A 245 5.59 -24.13 8.89
CA LEU A 245 4.54 -24.07 9.88
C LEU A 245 3.91 -25.46 10.03
N PRO A 246 3.75 -25.97 11.26
CA PRO A 246 2.88 -27.10 11.53
C PRO A 246 1.52 -26.89 10.88
N HIS A 247 0.91 -27.95 10.35
CA HIS A 247 -0.33 -27.85 9.57
C HIS A 247 -1.47 -27.08 10.26
N PHE A 248 -1.53 -27.11 11.60
CA PHE A 248 -2.53 -26.36 12.39
C PHE A 248 -2.27 -24.84 12.47
N LEU A 249 -1.10 -24.36 12.06
CA LEU A 249 -0.76 -22.94 11.97
C LEU A 249 -0.80 -22.40 10.52
N LYS A 250 -0.99 -23.27 9.52
CA LYS A 250 -1.19 -22.83 8.14
C LYS A 250 -2.62 -22.28 7.99
N PRO A 251 -2.83 -21.12 7.37
CA PRO A 251 -4.19 -20.66 7.07
C PRO A 251 -4.89 -21.68 6.17
N LEU A 252 -6.14 -22.05 6.52
CA LEU A 252 -7.00 -22.98 5.78
C LEU A 252 -7.33 -22.49 4.37
#